data_AF-A0A8U8AQP8-F1
#
_entry.id   AF-A0A8U8AQP8-F1
#
_cell.length_a   1.000
_cell.length_b   1.000
_cell.length_c   1.000
_cell.angle_alpha   90.00
_cell.angle_beta   90.00
_cell.angle_gamma   90.00
#
_symmetry.space_group_name_H-M   'P 1'
#
loop_
_entity.id
_entity.type
_entity.pdbx_description
1 polymer ?
#
loop_
_entity_poly.entity_id
_entity_poly.type
_entity_poly.pdbx_seq_one_letter_code
_entity_poly.pdbx_strand_id
1 'polypeptide(L)'
;SGPGMGERSAARREDTARRLARFAALRGAGAAARPGELWDVVVLTAADAAQAGAFREQLAEKLRREQLPRAVRYLVCADPPGPRIGNGGSTLHALRCLEEQYGDQWTSFTVLLIHSGGNSQRLPSASALGKIFTALPLGEPVSCTRSCKAPIIQSILEPGCVIGPGSVIEYSRIGPEVSVGKGSIVSGSYINFSVNLPSGCFLSSVSVKMTDRVEYVTMVFGVGDNLKKGVKLMSDIHFLQFFGVSLPECLDLWSLEASDQLFSSEDTHLGLWTARIFPVCSTLSESVRMSLNMLNSVQHKSAFKLSGFQLLSVEEMLTYKDVEDMLKFRKQIYGEICLQKEKSDYRMNGT
;
A
#
# COMPACT_ATOMS: atom_id res chain seq x y z
N SER A 1 20.29 -32.87 8.73
CA SER A 1 20.48 -31.82 7.70
C SER A 1 20.42 -32.47 6.33
N GLY A 2 19.25 -32.51 5.71
CA GLY A 2 19.05 -33.21 4.43
C GLY A 2 19.51 -32.36 3.23
N PRO A 3 20.11 -32.96 2.18
CA PRO A 3 20.61 -32.22 1.00
C PRO A 3 19.51 -31.49 0.17
N GLY A 4 18.22 -31.79 0.38
CA GLY A 4 17.15 -31.40 -0.54
C GLY A 4 16.58 -29.98 -0.43
N MET A 5 16.90 -29.18 0.59
CA MET A 5 16.31 -27.83 0.73
C MET A 5 17.04 -26.76 -0.12
N GLY A 6 18.36 -26.88 -0.26
CA GLY A 6 19.19 -25.95 -1.03
C GLY A 6 18.99 -26.07 -2.54
N GLU A 7 18.94 -27.30 -3.07
CA GLU A 7 18.75 -27.57 -4.50
C GLU A 7 17.34 -27.20 -4.97
N ARG A 8 16.29 -27.51 -4.19
CA ARG A 8 14.92 -27.07 -4.48
C ARG A 8 14.76 -25.54 -4.45
N SER A 9 15.59 -24.84 -3.66
CA SER A 9 15.64 -23.38 -3.65
C SER A 9 16.36 -22.82 -4.89
N ALA A 10 17.42 -23.48 -5.35
CA ALA A 10 18.14 -23.10 -6.58
C ALA A 10 17.27 -23.29 -7.84
N ALA A 11 16.64 -24.46 -8.00
CA ALA A 11 15.77 -24.75 -9.14
C ALA A 11 14.58 -23.78 -9.24
N ARG A 12 13.98 -23.39 -8.09
CA ARG A 12 12.91 -22.37 -8.05
C ARG A 12 13.38 -20.98 -8.45
N ARG A 13 14.60 -20.60 -8.04
CA ARG A 13 15.21 -19.31 -8.42
C ARG A 13 15.48 -19.27 -9.92
N GLU A 14 16.00 -20.36 -10.47
CA GLU A 14 16.25 -20.47 -11.89
C GLU A 14 14.95 -20.42 -12.71
N ASP A 15 13.92 -21.16 -12.30
CA ASP A 15 12.60 -21.10 -12.96
C ASP A 15 12.00 -19.70 -12.92
N THR A 16 12.09 -19.02 -11.77
CA THR A 16 11.64 -17.64 -11.61
C THR A 16 12.40 -16.70 -12.55
N ALA A 17 13.73 -16.83 -12.61
CA ALA A 17 14.56 -16.02 -13.50
C ALA A 17 14.19 -16.24 -14.99
N ARG A 18 13.97 -17.49 -15.42
CA ARG A 18 13.52 -17.81 -16.78
C ARG A 18 12.17 -17.16 -17.10
N ARG A 19 11.19 -17.27 -16.19
CA ARG A 19 9.86 -16.63 -16.37
C ARG A 19 9.96 -15.11 -16.44
N LEU A 20 10.79 -14.49 -15.59
CA LEU A 20 11.01 -13.04 -15.60
C LEU A 20 11.69 -12.59 -16.88
N ALA A 21 12.68 -13.33 -17.40
CA ALA A 21 13.33 -13.04 -18.67
C ALA A 21 12.34 -13.15 -19.85
N ARG A 22 11.53 -14.20 -19.88
CA ARG A 22 10.47 -14.37 -20.88
C ARG A 22 9.46 -13.22 -20.81
N PHE A 23 8.98 -12.87 -19.61
CA PHE A 23 8.08 -11.73 -19.44
C PHE A 23 8.73 -10.42 -19.89
N ALA A 24 10.02 -10.20 -19.57
CA ALA A 24 10.74 -9.02 -19.98
C ALA A 24 10.82 -8.86 -21.50
N ALA A 25 11.04 -9.95 -22.24
CA ALA A 25 11.03 -9.94 -23.71
C ALA A 25 9.67 -9.53 -24.31
N LEU A 26 8.56 -9.72 -23.58
CA LEU A 26 7.21 -9.38 -24.03
C LEU A 26 6.82 -7.92 -23.74
N ARG A 27 7.61 -7.15 -22.99
CA ARG A 27 7.25 -5.79 -22.55
C ARG A 27 7.56 -4.67 -23.56
N GLY A 28 8.28 -4.97 -24.65
CA GLY A 28 8.73 -3.97 -25.64
C GLY A 28 7.75 -3.72 -26.79
N ALA A 29 7.92 -2.58 -27.48
CA ALA A 29 7.03 -2.06 -28.52
C ALA A 29 6.96 -2.86 -29.84
N GLY A 30 7.73 -3.95 -29.98
CA GLY A 30 7.83 -4.73 -31.23
C GLY A 30 7.60 -6.24 -31.09
N ALA A 31 7.33 -6.76 -29.90
CA ALA A 31 7.04 -8.19 -29.73
C ALA A 31 5.54 -8.42 -29.96
N ALA A 32 5.15 -8.73 -31.19
CA ALA A 32 3.85 -9.37 -31.43
C ALA A 32 3.89 -10.74 -30.74
N ALA A 33 3.26 -10.85 -29.56
CA ALA A 33 3.07 -12.14 -28.93
C ALA A 33 2.31 -13.05 -29.89
N ARG A 34 2.79 -14.28 -30.08
CA ARG A 34 2.09 -15.22 -30.96
C ARG A 34 0.71 -15.54 -30.36
N PRO A 35 -0.29 -15.91 -31.18
CA PRO A 35 -1.57 -16.39 -30.67
C PRO A 35 -1.36 -17.50 -29.63
N GLY A 36 -1.95 -17.35 -28.44
CA GLY A 36 -1.79 -18.28 -27.32
C GLY A 36 -0.54 -18.11 -26.44
N GLU A 37 0.34 -17.15 -26.74
CA GLU A 37 1.52 -16.86 -25.92
C GLU A 37 1.22 -15.93 -24.72
N LEU A 38 0.20 -15.08 -24.87
CA LEU A 38 -0.32 -14.18 -23.86
C LEU A 38 -1.85 -14.20 -23.86
N TRP A 39 -2.44 -13.69 -22.78
CA TRP A 39 -3.87 -13.42 -22.72
C TRP A 39 -4.24 -12.29 -23.69
N ASP A 40 -5.36 -12.44 -24.38
CA ASP A 40 -5.92 -11.38 -25.24
C ASP A 40 -6.40 -10.19 -24.41
N VAL A 41 -6.94 -10.48 -23.23
CA VAL A 41 -7.42 -9.48 -22.27
C VAL A 41 -7.06 -9.89 -20.85
N VAL A 42 -6.56 -8.93 -20.07
CA VAL A 42 -6.44 -9.01 -18.61
C VAL A 42 -7.50 -8.10 -18.01
N VAL A 43 -8.39 -8.68 -17.21
CA VAL A 43 -9.46 -7.97 -16.52
C VAL A 43 -9.12 -7.84 -15.04
N LEU A 44 -9.13 -6.61 -14.52
CA LEU A 44 -9.01 -6.32 -13.10
C LEU A 44 -10.37 -5.91 -12.55
N THR A 45 -10.85 -6.59 -11.50
CA THR A 45 -12.04 -6.11 -10.77
C THR A 45 -11.65 -5.10 -9.70
N ALA A 46 -12.43 -4.05 -9.52
CA ALA A 46 -12.25 -3.02 -8.50
C ALA A 46 -13.53 -2.89 -7.65
N ALA A 47 -13.37 -2.50 -6.39
CA ALA A 47 -14.45 -2.41 -5.40
C ALA A 47 -15.48 -1.32 -5.73
N ASP A 48 -15.05 -0.27 -6.44
CA ASP A 48 -15.84 0.91 -6.77
C ASP A 48 -15.20 1.68 -7.94
N ALA A 49 -15.90 2.71 -8.42
CA ALA A 49 -15.45 3.54 -9.53
C ALA A 49 -14.14 4.30 -9.25
N ALA A 50 -13.93 4.75 -8.01
CA ALA A 50 -12.72 5.48 -7.63
C ALA A 50 -11.49 4.56 -7.65
N GLN A 51 -11.60 3.35 -7.12
CA GLN A 51 -10.57 2.32 -7.20
C GLN A 51 -10.33 1.87 -8.64
N ALA A 52 -11.38 1.76 -9.47
CA ALA A 52 -11.19 1.47 -10.89
C ALA A 52 -10.40 2.58 -11.61
N GLY A 53 -10.68 3.85 -11.31
CA GLY A 53 -9.89 4.99 -11.78
C GLY A 53 -8.41 4.86 -11.40
N ALA A 54 -8.14 4.52 -10.13
CA ALA A 54 -6.80 4.27 -9.62
C ALA A 54 -6.04 3.19 -10.41
N PHE A 55 -6.71 2.08 -10.68
CA PHE A 55 -6.13 0.94 -11.38
C PHE A 55 -5.82 1.30 -12.84
N ARG A 56 -6.70 2.08 -13.50
CA ARG A 56 -6.45 2.57 -14.86
C ARG A 56 -5.22 3.48 -14.92
N GLU A 57 -5.04 4.39 -13.97
CA GLU A 57 -3.84 5.26 -13.96
C GLU A 57 -2.56 4.45 -13.69
N GLN A 58 -2.61 3.50 -12.74
CA GLN A 58 -1.49 2.59 -12.48
C GLN A 58 -1.11 1.74 -13.71
N LEU A 59 -2.11 1.20 -14.43
CA LEU A 59 -1.88 0.45 -15.68
C LEU A 59 -1.27 1.36 -16.76
N ALA A 60 -1.82 2.56 -16.95
CA ALA A 60 -1.31 3.52 -17.92
C ALA A 60 0.16 3.90 -17.63
N GLU A 61 0.51 4.13 -16.36
CA GLU A 61 1.88 4.38 -15.93
C GLU A 61 2.80 3.20 -16.27
N LYS A 62 2.38 1.98 -15.93
CA LYS A 62 3.16 0.77 -16.19
C LYS A 62 3.36 0.51 -17.68
N LEU A 63 2.35 0.76 -18.51
CA LEU A 63 2.45 0.68 -19.97
C LEU A 63 3.41 1.74 -20.53
N ARG A 64 3.33 2.99 -20.03
CA ARG A 64 4.24 4.08 -20.44
C ARG A 64 5.70 3.77 -20.13
N ARG A 65 5.95 3.08 -19.00
CA ARG A 65 7.28 2.64 -18.56
C ARG A 65 7.71 1.28 -19.14
N GLU A 66 6.95 0.71 -20.08
CA GLU A 66 7.24 -0.61 -20.67
C GLU A 66 7.41 -1.70 -19.59
N GLN A 67 6.61 -1.62 -18.52
CA GLN A 67 6.57 -2.61 -17.45
C GLN A 67 5.52 -3.69 -17.70
N LEU A 68 4.64 -3.48 -18.69
CA LEU A 68 3.57 -4.39 -19.10
C LEU A 68 3.60 -4.58 -20.63
N PRO A 69 3.32 -5.79 -21.14
CA PRO A 69 3.18 -6.05 -22.57
C PRO A 69 2.12 -5.16 -23.24
N ARG A 70 2.49 -4.46 -24.32
CA ARG A 70 1.55 -3.62 -25.09
C ARG A 70 0.58 -4.41 -25.97
N ALA A 71 0.90 -5.66 -26.27
CA ALA A 71 0.06 -6.55 -27.07
C ALA A 71 -1.20 -7.03 -26.32
N VAL A 72 -1.25 -6.86 -24.99
CA VAL A 72 -2.35 -7.30 -24.13
C VAL A 72 -3.31 -6.14 -23.90
N ARG A 73 -4.63 -6.41 -23.98
CA ARG A 73 -5.65 -5.44 -23.59
C ARG A 73 -5.85 -5.50 -22.08
N TYR A 74 -5.93 -4.34 -21.43
CA TYR A 74 -6.18 -4.26 -19.98
C TYR A 74 -7.53 -3.58 -19.73
N LEU A 75 -8.45 -4.31 -19.12
CA LEU A 75 -9.79 -3.83 -18.77
C LEU A 75 -9.93 -3.74 -17.26
N VAL A 76 -10.53 -2.67 -16.75
CA VAL A 76 -10.83 -2.51 -15.33
C VAL A 76 -12.33 -2.35 -15.15
N CYS A 77 -12.93 -3.29 -14.41
CA CYS A 77 -14.35 -3.36 -14.13
C CYS A 77 -14.59 -2.96 -12.66
N ALA A 78 -15.32 -1.87 -12.44
CA ALA A 78 -15.75 -1.48 -11.10
C ALA A 78 -16.99 -2.29 -10.72
N ASP A 79 -17.09 -2.75 -9.48
CA ASP A 79 -18.35 -3.26 -8.96
C ASP A 79 -19.42 -2.14 -9.02
N PRO A 80 -20.68 -2.46 -9.35
CA PRO A 80 -21.78 -1.50 -9.37
C PRO A 80 -22.01 -0.89 -7.99
N PRO A 81 -22.56 0.34 -7.91
CA PRO A 81 -22.84 0.98 -6.63
C PRO A 81 -23.83 0.16 -5.81
N GLY A 82 -23.63 0.17 -4.49
CA GLY A 82 -24.47 -0.55 -3.53
C GLY A 82 -23.69 -1.57 -2.70
N PRO A 83 -24.37 -2.59 -2.14
CA PRO A 83 -23.72 -3.62 -1.35
C PRO A 83 -22.66 -4.38 -2.15
N ARG A 84 -21.61 -4.86 -1.46
CA ARG A 84 -20.57 -5.66 -2.11
C ARG A 84 -21.16 -6.93 -2.72
N ILE A 85 -20.90 -7.14 -3.99
CA ILE A 85 -21.41 -8.29 -4.74
C ILE A 85 -20.53 -9.55 -4.59
N GLY A 86 -19.34 -9.39 -3.99
CA GLY A 86 -18.37 -10.47 -3.78
C GLY A 86 -17.76 -10.99 -5.09
N ASN A 87 -16.76 -11.87 -4.99
CA ASN A 87 -16.00 -12.32 -6.17
C ASN A 87 -16.88 -12.94 -7.26
N GLY A 88 -17.89 -13.74 -6.88
CA GLY A 88 -18.81 -14.35 -7.85
C GLY A 88 -19.64 -13.32 -8.62
N GLY A 89 -20.16 -12.31 -7.91
CA GLY A 89 -20.84 -11.18 -8.54
C GLY A 89 -19.89 -10.38 -9.44
N SER A 90 -18.67 -10.08 -8.96
CA SER A 90 -17.66 -9.36 -9.75
C SER A 90 -17.25 -10.12 -11.00
N THR A 91 -17.24 -11.46 -10.98
CA THR A 91 -17.00 -12.28 -12.19
C THR A 91 -18.11 -12.07 -13.21
N LEU A 92 -19.38 -12.19 -12.81
CA LEU A 92 -20.51 -12.00 -13.72
C LEU A 92 -20.53 -10.57 -14.28
N HIS A 93 -20.22 -9.59 -13.44
CA HIS A 93 -20.10 -8.20 -13.87
C HIS A 93 -18.94 -8.01 -14.86
N ALA A 94 -17.79 -8.63 -14.62
CA ALA A 94 -16.65 -8.59 -15.54
C ALA A 94 -16.97 -9.19 -16.92
N LEU A 95 -17.73 -10.29 -16.98
CA LEU A 95 -18.21 -10.85 -18.25
C LEU A 95 -19.11 -9.87 -19.01
N ARG A 96 -20.01 -9.19 -18.30
CA ARG A 96 -20.84 -8.14 -18.87
C ARG A 96 -20.00 -6.97 -19.41
N CYS A 97 -18.98 -6.53 -18.67
CA CYS A 97 -18.09 -5.47 -19.16
C CYS A 97 -17.30 -5.89 -20.41
N LEU A 98 -16.93 -7.17 -20.54
CA LEU A 98 -16.29 -7.70 -21.75
C LEU A 98 -17.24 -7.66 -22.94
N GLU A 99 -18.49 -8.09 -22.75
CA GLU A 99 -19.56 -8.02 -23.76
C GLU A 99 -19.82 -6.57 -24.19
N GLU A 100 -19.97 -5.64 -23.23
CA GLU A 100 -20.20 -4.23 -23.51
C GLU A 100 -19.02 -3.57 -24.26
N GLN A 101 -17.78 -3.99 -23.98
CA GLN A 101 -16.58 -3.38 -24.55
C GLN A 101 -16.19 -3.97 -25.92
N TYR A 102 -16.47 -5.25 -26.16
CA TYR A 102 -15.95 -6.00 -27.31
C TYR A 102 -17.03 -6.73 -28.13
N GLY A 103 -18.29 -6.77 -27.66
CA GLY A 103 -19.37 -7.58 -28.26
C GLY A 103 -18.99 -9.06 -28.38
N ASP A 104 -19.64 -9.79 -29.29
CA ASP A 104 -19.41 -11.23 -29.49
C ASP A 104 -17.93 -11.65 -29.68
N GLN A 105 -17.03 -10.72 -30.05
CA GLN A 105 -15.61 -11.02 -30.26
C GLN A 105 -14.92 -11.58 -29.00
N TRP A 106 -15.34 -11.16 -27.78
CA TRP A 106 -14.65 -11.59 -26.57
C TRP A 106 -14.82 -13.09 -26.29
N THR A 107 -15.84 -13.74 -26.86
CA THR A 107 -16.07 -15.19 -26.73
C THR A 107 -14.92 -16.02 -27.31
N SER A 108 -14.11 -15.43 -28.19
CA SER A 108 -12.89 -16.03 -28.75
C SER A 108 -11.61 -15.73 -27.95
N PHE A 109 -11.66 -14.84 -26.95
CA PHE A 109 -10.49 -14.39 -26.20
C PHE A 109 -10.10 -15.37 -25.10
N THR A 110 -8.79 -15.51 -24.90
CA THR A 110 -8.22 -16.06 -23.65
C THR A 110 -8.13 -14.94 -22.62
N VAL A 111 -9.00 -14.97 -21.61
CA VAL A 111 -9.13 -13.90 -20.61
C VAL A 111 -8.46 -14.29 -19.28
N LEU A 112 -7.61 -13.41 -18.75
CA LEU A 112 -7.14 -13.49 -17.36
C LEU A 112 -7.97 -12.56 -16.48
N LEU A 113 -8.79 -13.12 -15.59
CA LEU A 113 -9.54 -12.36 -14.59
C LEU A 113 -8.79 -12.32 -13.25
N ILE A 114 -8.54 -11.12 -12.73
CA ILE A 114 -7.88 -10.90 -11.43
C ILE A 114 -8.82 -10.13 -10.50
N HIS A 115 -9.32 -10.82 -9.47
CA HIS A 115 -10.12 -10.20 -8.42
C HIS A 115 -9.28 -9.29 -7.52
N SER A 116 -9.42 -7.97 -7.67
CA SER A 116 -8.60 -6.98 -6.98
C SER A 116 -9.40 -6.01 -6.08
N GLY A 117 -10.72 -6.12 -6.04
CA GLY A 117 -11.65 -5.20 -5.36
C GLY A 117 -11.84 -5.36 -3.84
N GLY A 118 -10.79 -5.68 -3.08
CA GLY A 118 -10.90 -5.90 -1.62
C GLY A 118 -10.25 -4.82 -0.75
N ASN A 119 -10.79 -4.56 0.45
CA ASN A 119 -10.33 -3.54 1.42
C ASN A 119 -8.95 -3.78 2.08
N SER A 120 -8.18 -4.79 1.65
CA SER A 120 -6.85 -5.12 2.18
C SER A 120 -6.61 -4.98 3.69
N GLN A 121 -7.58 -5.27 4.56
CA GLN A 121 -7.45 -5.07 6.03
C GLN A 121 -6.26 -5.77 6.72
N ARG A 122 -5.59 -6.73 6.06
CA ARG A 122 -4.35 -7.36 6.57
C ARG A 122 -3.06 -6.67 6.12
N LEU A 123 -3.13 -5.81 5.10
CA LEU A 123 -2.04 -5.00 4.60
C LEU A 123 -2.62 -3.66 4.14
N PRO A 124 -2.88 -2.73 5.08
CA PRO A 124 -3.59 -1.49 4.78
C PRO A 124 -2.86 -0.60 3.76
N SER A 125 -1.53 -0.70 3.66
CA SER A 125 -0.75 0.04 2.65
C SER A 125 -1.14 -0.32 1.20
N ALA A 126 -1.68 -1.53 1.02
CA ALA A 126 -2.18 -2.03 -0.25
C ALA A 126 -3.66 -1.72 -0.49
N SER A 127 -4.36 -1.09 0.46
CA SER A 127 -5.79 -0.77 0.32
C SER A 127 -6.04 0.41 -0.62
N ALA A 128 -5.24 1.47 -0.49
CA ALA A 128 -5.48 2.72 -1.21
C ALA A 128 -5.24 2.57 -2.72
N LEU A 129 -4.10 1.98 -3.10
CA LEU A 129 -3.69 1.83 -4.50
C LEU A 129 -3.92 0.43 -5.08
N GLY A 130 -4.43 -0.50 -4.27
CA GLY A 130 -4.76 -1.87 -4.68
C GLY A 130 -3.61 -2.86 -4.54
N LYS A 131 -3.92 -4.05 -4.02
CA LYS A 131 -2.96 -5.13 -3.78
C LYS A 131 -2.22 -5.60 -5.02
N ILE A 132 -2.88 -5.55 -6.18
CA ILE A 132 -2.28 -5.98 -7.45
C ILE A 132 -1.13 -5.07 -7.87
N PHE A 133 -1.09 -3.84 -7.37
CA PHE A 133 -0.03 -2.87 -7.62
C PHE A 133 0.98 -2.76 -6.48
N THR A 134 0.83 -3.56 -5.42
CA THR A 134 1.84 -3.68 -4.37
C THR A 134 3.13 -4.23 -4.98
N ALA A 135 4.22 -3.50 -4.83
CA ALA A 135 5.51 -3.96 -5.32
C ALA A 135 6.06 -5.07 -4.43
N LEU A 136 6.75 -6.00 -5.07
CA LEU A 136 7.50 -7.06 -4.40
C LEU A 136 8.99 -6.75 -4.55
N PRO A 137 9.80 -6.99 -3.50
CA PRO A 137 11.24 -6.86 -3.60
C PRO A 137 11.79 -8.03 -4.41
N LEU A 138 11.81 -7.87 -5.73
CA LEU A 138 12.36 -8.83 -6.68
C LEU A 138 13.74 -8.33 -7.15
N GLY A 139 14.77 -9.16 -6.96
CA GLY A 139 16.15 -8.89 -7.40
C GLY A 139 17.14 -8.74 -6.26
N GLU A 140 18.39 -8.46 -6.62
CA GLU A 140 19.44 -8.07 -5.69
C GLU A 140 19.03 -6.74 -5.00
N PRO A 141 19.20 -6.60 -3.68
CA PRO A 141 18.87 -5.35 -2.99
C PRO A 141 19.64 -4.20 -3.63
N VAL A 142 18.92 -3.17 -4.09
CA VAL A 142 19.55 -1.96 -4.62
C VAL A 142 20.40 -1.39 -3.50
N SER A 143 21.72 -1.41 -3.73
CA SER A 143 22.79 -1.01 -2.80
C SER A 143 22.36 0.05 -1.78
N CYS A 144 21.93 -0.38 -0.59
CA CYS A 144 21.97 0.42 0.61
C CYS A 144 23.20 -0.03 1.41
N THR A 145 24.16 0.88 1.54
CA THR A 145 25.28 0.88 2.50
C THR A 145 25.44 -0.38 3.37
N ARG A 146 26.09 -1.43 2.82
CA ARG A 146 26.79 -2.58 3.47
C ARG A 146 26.18 -3.32 4.70
N SER A 147 25.08 -2.90 5.32
CA SER A 147 24.56 -3.47 6.59
C SER A 147 23.04 -3.66 6.61
N CYS A 148 22.25 -2.99 5.75
CA CYS A 148 20.79 -3.10 5.75
C CYS A 148 20.30 -4.21 4.80
N LYS A 149 19.88 -5.36 5.35
CA LYS A 149 19.16 -6.43 4.61
C LYS A 149 17.65 -6.18 4.52
N ALA A 150 17.24 -4.93 4.52
CA ALA A 150 15.83 -4.54 4.49
C ALA A 150 15.34 -4.44 3.02
N PRO A 151 14.17 -4.98 2.68
CA PRO A 151 13.55 -4.72 1.39
C PRO A 151 13.20 -3.23 1.22
N ILE A 152 13.93 -2.54 0.33
CA ILE A 152 13.69 -1.14 -0.03
C ILE A 152 13.06 -1.08 -1.41
N ILE A 153 11.84 -0.56 -1.49
CA ILE A 153 11.02 -0.53 -2.70
C ILE A 153 10.78 0.93 -3.06
N GLN A 154 11.39 1.39 -4.16
CA GLN A 154 11.22 2.77 -4.69
C GLN A 154 11.14 3.83 -3.58
N SER A 155 12.15 3.84 -2.71
CA SER A 155 12.24 4.74 -1.55
C SER A 155 13.60 5.40 -1.51
N ILE A 156 13.67 6.58 -0.91
CA ILE A 156 14.90 7.35 -0.73
C ILE A 156 15.26 7.29 0.76
N LEU A 157 16.46 6.77 1.03
CA LEU A 157 17.03 6.71 2.38
C LEU A 157 18.21 7.69 2.44
N GLU A 158 18.11 8.69 3.31
CA GLU A 158 19.20 9.65 3.50
C GLU A 158 20.32 9.04 4.37
N PRO A 159 21.59 9.42 4.14
CA PRO A 159 22.71 8.96 4.95
C PRO A 159 22.51 9.30 6.43
N GLY A 160 22.61 8.29 7.30
CA GLY A 160 22.40 8.45 8.75
C GLY A 160 21.19 7.66 9.27
N CYS A 161 20.20 7.40 8.43
CA CYS A 161 19.05 6.60 8.84
C CYS A 161 19.45 5.15 9.16
N VAL A 162 18.74 4.55 10.10
CA VAL A 162 18.98 3.16 10.55
C VAL A 162 17.73 2.34 10.31
N ILE A 163 17.84 1.25 9.54
CA ILE A 163 16.71 0.35 9.27
C ILE A 163 16.94 -0.99 9.94
N GLY A 164 16.03 -1.34 10.86
CA GLY A 164 16.06 -2.61 11.57
C GLY A 164 15.88 -3.81 10.63
N PRO A 165 16.50 -4.97 10.94
CA PRO A 165 16.32 -6.19 10.16
C PRO A 165 14.85 -6.62 10.06
N GLY A 166 14.48 -7.16 8.90
CA GLY A 166 13.12 -7.64 8.62
C GLY A 166 12.12 -6.53 8.30
N SER A 167 12.53 -5.26 8.34
CA SER A 167 11.67 -4.13 8.02
C SER A 167 11.57 -3.88 6.51
N VAL A 168 10.43 -3.39 6.05
CA VAL A 168 10.14 -3.07 4.65
C VAL A 168 9.85 -1.59 4.52
N ILE A 169 10.55 -0.90 3.64
CA ILE A 169 10.31 0.50 3.33
C ILE A 169 9.87 0.61 1.87
N GLU A 170 8.66 1.10 1.63
CA GLU A 170 8.10 1.26 0.30
C GLU A 170 7.61 2.68 0.03
N TYR A 171 7.90 3.20 -1.16
CA TYR A 171 7.40 4.50 -1.63
C TYR A 171 7.59 5.65 -0.64
N SER A 172 8.71 5.67 0.10
CA SER A 172 8.91 6.60 1.22
C SER A 172 10.20 7.40 1.09
N ARG A 173 10.28 8.51 1.83
CA ARG A 173 11.50 9.28 2.08
C ARG A 173 11.83 9.24 3.57
N ILE A 174 13.03 8.77 3.90
CA ILE A 174 13.50 8.61 5.28
C ILE A 174 14.73 9.49 5.48
N GLY A 175 14.62 10.46 6.38
CA GLY A 175 15.67 11.43 6.71
C GLY A 175 16.79 10.85 7.58
N PRO A 176 17.88 11.61 7.76
CA PRO A 176 19.14 11.12 8.35
C PRO A 176 19.05 10.79 9.84
N GLU A 177 18.09 11.36 10.57
CA GLU A 177 17.91 11.16 12.02
C GLU A 177 16.78 10.18 12.35
N VAL A 178 16.42 9.32 11.40
CA VAL A 178 15.33 8.36 11.55
C VAL A 178 15.86 6.96 11.82
N SER A 179 15.38 6.34 12.89
CA SER A 179 15.61 4.92 13.19
C SER A 179 14.30 4.15 13.06
N VAL A 180 14.31 3.08 12.26
CA VAL A 180 13.18 2.17 12.09
C VAL A 180 13.48 0.88 12.84
N GLY A 181 12.63 0.52 13.80
CA GLY A 181 12.70 -0.75 14.52
C GLY A 181 12.59 -1.98 13.62
N LYS A 182 12.83 -3.17 14.19
CA LYS A 182 12.85 -4.45 13.47
C LYS A 182 11.45 -4.88 13.03
N GLY A 183 11.34 -5.55 11.89
CA GLY A 183 10.07 -6.11 11.42
C GLY A 183 8.97 -5.06 11.21
N SER A 184 9.34 -3.83 10.91
CA SER A 184 8.42 -2.70 10.72
C SER A 184 8.14 -2.47 9.24
N ILE A 185 6.98 -1.89 8.91
CA ILE A 185 6.57 -1.59 7.54
C ILE A 185 6.32 -0.08 7.47
N VAL A 186 7.00 0.62 6.56
CA VAL A 186 6.78 2.04 6.30
C VAL A 186 6.41 2.22 4.84
N SER A 187 5.23 2.79 4.57
CA SER A 187 4.69 2.93 3.22
C SER A 187 4.18 4.34 2.94
N GLY A 188 4.63 4.93 1.83
CA GLY A 188 4.10 6.20 1.35
C GLY A 188 4.43 7.40 2.24
N SER A 189 5.40 7.27 3.17
CA SER A 189 5.64 8.27 4.21
C SER A 189 6.84 9.16 3.88
N TYR A 190 6.80 10.40 4.38
CA TYR A 190 7.94 11.31 4.36
C TYR A 190 8.32 11.68 5.80
N ILE A 191 9.52 11.28 6.24
CA ILE A 191 10.00 11.50 7.61
C ILE A 191 11.29 12.32 7.56
N ASN A 192 11.22 13.61 7.90
CA ASN A 192 12.34 14.55 7.85
C ASN A 192 12.67 15.17 9.21
N PHE A 193 12.43 14.43 10.29
CA PHE A 193 12.69 14.86 11.66
C PHE A 193 13.23 13.68 12.48
N SER A 194 13.96 13.97 13.56
CA SER A 194 14.49 12.94 14.46
C SER A 194 13.38 12.12 15.09
N VAL A 195 13.36 10.81 14.84
CA VAL A 195 12.39 9.90 15.44
C VAL A 195 12.87 8.45 15.43
N ASN A 196 12.50 7.70 16.48
CA ASN A 196 12.71 6.27 16.60
C ASN A 196 11.37 5.54 16.48
N LEU A 197 11.14 4.82 15.38
CA LEU A 197 9.97 3.96 15.23
C LEU A 197 10.23 2.65 15.98
N PRO A 198 9.25 2.15 16.76
CA PRO A 198 9.41 0.89 17.47
C PRO A 198 9.47 -0.30 16.52
N SER A 199 9.89 -1.45 17.06
CA SER A 199 9.87 -2.72 16.31
C SER A 199 8.44 -3.21 16.14
N GLY A 200 8.14 -3.87 15.02
CA GLY A 200 6.80 -4.35 14.69
C GLY A 200 5.81 -3.20 14.46
N CYS A 201 6.28 -2.05 13.98
CA CYS A 201 5.44 -0.89 13.68
C CYS A 201 5.02 -0.92 12.20
N PHE A 202 3.73 -0.79 11.93
CA PHE A 202 3.18 -0.52 10.61
C PHE A 202 2.83 0.97 10.53
N LEU A 203 3.37 1.66 9.52
CA LEU A 203 3.13 3.07 9.23
C LEU A 203 2.77 3.20 7.76
N SER A 204 1.61 3.79 7.45
CA SER A 204 1.21 4.05 6.07
C SER A 204 0.52 5.39 5.95
N SER A 205 1.02 6.23 5.05
CA SER A 205 0.42 7.54 4.79
C SER A 205 -0.49 7.49 3.56
N VAL A 206 -1.59 8.22 3.62
CA VAL A 206 -2.59 8.32 2.55
C VAL A 206 -2.92 9.80 2.32
N SER A 207 -2.88 10.23 1.06
CA SER A 207 -3.42 11.52 0.66
C SER A 207 -4.94 11.39 0.61
N VAL A 208 -5.66 12.33 1.21
CA VAL A 208 -7.12 12.38 1.22
C VAL A 208 -7.60 13.71 0.66
N LYS A 209 -8.77 13.71 0.04
CA LYS A 209 -9.43 14.88 -0.52
C LYS A 209 -10.89 14.87 -0.10
N MET A 210 -11.16 15.51 1.05
CA MET A 210 -12.52 15.66 1.59
C MET A 210 -13.23 16.91 1.06
N THR A 211 -12.45 17.90 0.60
CA THR A 211 -12.93 19.14 -0.03
C THR A 211 -12.16 19.36 -1.34
N ASP A 212 -11.86 20.60 -1.73
CA ASP A 212 -11.00 20.90 -2.88
C ASP A 212 -9.50 20.93 -2.54
N ARG A 213 -9.13 20.61 -1.30
CA ARG A 213 -7.73 20.55 -0.85
C ARG A 213 -7.28 19.11 -0.60
N VAL A 214 -6.05 18.83 -0.99
CA VAL A 214 -5.36 17.58 -0.64
C VAL A 214 -4.78 17.75 0.76
N GLU A 215 -5.11 16.79 1.63
CA GLU A 215 -4.63 16.69 3.00
C GLU A 215 -4.03 15.29 3.21
N TYR A 216 -3.36 15.08 4.34
CA TYR A 216 -2.61 13.86 4.60
C TYR A 216 -2.98 13.26 5.94
N VAL A 217 -3.15 11.95 5.95
CA VAL A 217 -3.42 11.17 7.16
C VAL A 217 -2.47 9.98 7.19
N THR A 218 -1.83 9.75 8.32
CA THR A 218 -0.95 8.59 8.50
C THR A 218 -1.57 7.62 9.49
N MET A 219 -1.84 6.39 9.04
CA MET A 219 -2.23 5.33 9.95
C MET A 219 -1.00 4.66 10.55
N VAL A 220 -1.06 4.37 11.85
CA VAL A 220 -0.01 3.67 12.59
C VAL A 220 -0.63 2.55 13.40
N PHE A 221 -0.04 1.35 13.36
CA PHE A 221 -0.52 0.16 14.07
C PHE A 221 0.65 -0.76 14.44
N GLY A 222 0.44 -1.64 15.40
CA GLY A 222 1.30 -2.80 15.58
C GLY A 222 1.09 -3.77 14.41
N VAL A 223 2.15 -4.40 13.91
CA VAL A 223 2.06 -5.45 12.88
C VAL A 223 1.20 -6.63 13.36
N GLY A 224 1.07 -6.82 14.68
CA GLY A 224 0.21 -7.81 15.31
C GLY A 224 -1.23 -7.35 15.61
N ASP A 225 -1.57 -6.06 15.40
CA ASP A 225 -2.90 -5.56 15.72
C ASP A 225 -3.95 -6.15 14.76
N ASN A 226 -5.09 -6.58 15.32
CA ASN A 226 -6.13 -7.23 14.53
C ASN A 226 -7.16 -6.21 14.01
N LEU A 227 -6.86 -5.61 12.85
CA LEU A 227 -7.74 -4.63 12.20
C LEU A 227 -9.08 -5.20 11.71
N LYS A 228 -9.23 -6.53 11.66
CA LYS A 228 -10.50 -7.18 11.33
C LYS A 228 -11.40 -7.41 12.53
N LYS A 229 -10.84 -7.38 13.73
CA LYS A 229 -11.60 -7.58 14.95
C LYS A 229 -12.50 -6.36 15.14
N GLY A 230 -13.80 -6.63 15.23
CA GLY A 230 -14.79 -5.65 15.66
C GLY A 230 -15.65 -6.23 16.78
N VAL A 231 -16.27 -5.34 17.52
CA VAL A 231 -17.26 -5.65 18.57
C VAL A 231 -18.59 -4.96 18.22
N LYS A 232 -19.68 -5.46 18.79
CA LYS A 232 -21.04 -4.95 18.50
C LYS A 232 -21.52 -3.90 19.47
N LEU A 233 -21.07 -3.97 20.72
CA LEU A 233 -21.50 -3.09 21.80
C LEU A 233 -20.36 -2.18 22.22
N MET A 234 -20.69 -0.93 22.57
CA MET A 234 -19.73 0.02 23.15
C MET A 234 -19.08 -0.52 24.43
N SER A 235 -19.79 -1.32 25.22
CA SER A 235 -19.23 -1.97 26.42
C SER A 235 -18.05 -2.87 26.12
N ASP A 236 -17.96 -3.40 24.89
CA ASP A 236 -17.03 -4.45 24.50
C ASP A 236 -15.75 -3.88 23.86
N ILE A 237 -15.63 -2.56 23.69
CA ILE A 237 -14.47 -1.93 23.03
C ILE A 237 -13.15 -2.20 23.77
N HIS A 238 -13.20 -2.57 25.05
CA HIS A 238 -12.04 -3.00 25.84
C HIS A 238 -11.36 -4.26 25.30
N PHE A 239 -12.03 -5.06 24.46
CA PHE A 239 -11.43 -6.19 23.75
C PHE A 239 -10.59 -5.78 22.54
N LEU A 240 -10.69 -4.53 22.08
CA LEU A 240 -9.87 -4.00 20.99
C LEU A 240 -8.52 -3.56 21.56
N GLN A 241 -7.44 -3.84 20.85
CA GLN A 241 -6.09 -3.56 21.31
C GLN A 241 -5.31 -2.81 20.25
N PHE A 242 -4.63 -1.74 20.67
CA PHE A 242 -3.72 -0.93 19.88
C PHE A 242 -2.32 -1.03 20.50
N PHE A 243 -1.36 -1.62 19.78
CA PHE A 243 -0.03 -1.93 20.35
C PHE A 243 -0.09 -2.72 21.68
N GLY A 244 -1.07 -3.62 21.81
CA GLY A 244 -1.28 -4.44 23.00
C GLY A 244 -1.95 -3.73 24.19
N VAL A 245 -2.27 -2.44 24.07
CA VAL A 245 -3.01 -1.66 25.08
C VAL A 245 -4.49 -1.62 24.70
N SER A 246 -5.40 -1.68 25.68
CA SER A 246 -6.84 -1.63 25.40
C SER A 246 -7.23 -0.30 24.74
N LEU A 247 -8.22 -0.33 23.83
CA LEU A 247 -8.64 0.89 23.15
C LEU A 247 -9.12 1.98 24.12
N PRO A 248 -9.93 1.71 25.18
CA PRO A 248 -10.29 2.71 26.17
C PRO A 248 -9.10 3.41 26.83
N GLU A 249 -8.08 2.65 27.26
CA GLU A 249 -6.86 3.23 27.84
C GLU A 249 -6.14 4.15 26.85
N CYS A 250 -6.15 3.81 25.56
CA CYS A 250 -5.58 4.66 24.52
C CYS A 250 -6.40 5.95 24.35
N LEU A 251 -7.74 5.86 24.34
CA LEU A 251 -8.63 7.02 24.21
C LEU A 251 -8.45 8.01 25.37
N ASP A 252 -8.27 7.50 26.60
CA ASP A 252 -7.98 8.32 27.77
C ASP A 252 -6.68 9.12 27.60
N LEU A 253 -5.62 8.46 27.14
CA LEU A 253 -4.34 9.12 26.83
C LEU A 253 -4.48 10.16 25.71
N TRP A 254 -5.40 9.94 24.78
CA TRP A 254 -5.62 10.82 23.63
C TRP A 254 -6.63 11.95 23.88
N SER A 255 -7.23 11.99 25.07
CA SER A 255 -8.33 12.91 25.41
C SER A 255 -9.51 12.78 24.42
N LEU A 256 -9.86 11.54 24.08
CA LEU A 256 -11.00 11.20 23.23
C LEU A 256 -12.07 10.46 24.04
N GLU A 257 -13.34 10.74 23.76
CA GLU A 257 -14.46 10.07 24.41
C GLU A 257 -14.87 8.82 23.63
N ALA A 258 -15.11 7.73 24.35
CA ALA A 258 -15.72 6.52 23.81
C ALA A 258 -17.22 6.74 23.57
N SER A 259 -17.56 7.34 22.44
CA SER A 259 -18.94 7.61 22.01
C SER A 259 -19.22 7.01 20.63
N ASP A 260 -20.49 7.02 20.22
CA ASP A 260 -20.89 6.56 18.87
C ASP A 260 -20.20 7.35 17.76
N GLN A 261 -19.82 8.61 18.01
CA GLN A 261 -19.09 9.46 17.06
C GLN A 261 -17.64 9.01 16.83
N LEU A 262 -17.09 8.17 17.71
CA LEU A 262 -15.74 7.63 17.55
C LEU A 262 -15.63 6.72 16.32
N PHE A 263 -16.71 6.07 15.90
CA PHE A 263 -16.66 5.08 14.82
C PHE A 263 -17.34 5.58 13.54
N SER A 264 -16.74 5.28 12.38
CA SER A 264 -17.24 5.71 11.07
C SER A 264 -18.44 4.93 10.54
N SER A 265 -18.63 3.72 11.04
CA SER A 265 -19.64 2.79 10.58
C SER A 265 -20.92 2.94 11.41
N GLU A 266 -22.05 3.18 10.74
CA GLU A 266 -23.40 3.05 11.34
C GLU A 266 -23.72 1.57 11.67
N ASP A 267 -23.03 0.63 11.03
CA ASP A 267 -23.13 -0.80 11.36
C ASP A 267 -22.41 -1.11 12.67
N THR A 268 -22.97 -2.06 13.43
CA THR A 268 -22.49 -2.64 14.71
C THR A 268 -21.09 -3.30 14.66
N HIS A 269 -20.15 -2.78 13.88
CA HIS A 269 -18.79 -3.29 13.76
C HIS A 269 -17.76 -2.23 14.20
N LEU A 270 -17.63 -2.13 15.51
CA LEU A 270 -16.77 -1.18 16.21
C LEU A 270 -15.37 -1.78 16.28
N GLY A 271 -14.38 -1.20 15.60
CA GLY A 271 -13.03 -1.76 15.53
C GLY A 271 -11.98 -0.70 15.21
N LEU A 272 -10.70 -1.08 15.26
CA LEU A 272 -9.60 -0.17 14.90
C LEU A 272 -9.70 0.37 13.46
N TRP A 273 -10.31 -0.41 12.57
CA TRP A 273 -10.54 0.00 11.19
C TRP A 273 -11.53 1.16 11.06
N THR A 274 -12.54 1.19 11.92
CA THR A 274 -13.64 2.16 11.91
C THR A 274 -13.44 3.28 12.93
N ALA A 275 -12.48 3.17 13.85
CA ALA A 275 -12.19 4.20 14.85
C ALA A 275 -11.52 5.45 14.25
N ARG A 276 -12.11 6.62 14.49
CA ARG A 276 -11.62 7.95 14.10
C ARG A 276 -10.55 8.43 15.06
N ILE A 277 -9.33 7.93 14.88
CA ILE A 277 -8.19 8.25 15.74
C ILE A 277 -7.03 8.92 14.99
N PHE A 278 -7.07 8.97 13.65
CA PHE A 278 -5.93 9.48 12.87
C PHE A 278 -6.11 10.94 12.47
N PRO A 279 -5.18 11.84 12.85
CA PRO A 279 -5.30 13.26 12.57
C PRO A 279 -5.06 13.61 11.10
N VAL A 280 -5.94 14.46 10.57
CA VAL A 280 -5.80 15.12 9.27
C VAL A 280 -4.84 16.28 9.38
N CYS A 281 -3.82 16.27 8.52
CA CYS A 281 -2.75 17.26 8.52
C CYS A 281 -2.54 17.87 7.14
N SER A 282 -1.95 19.07 7.13
CA SER A 282 -1.71 19.85 5.91
C SER A 282 -0.53 19.33 5.08
N THR A 283 0.39 18.59 5.71
CA THR A 283 1.57 18.03 5.06
C THR A 283 1.77 16.56 5.41
N LEU A 284 2.39 15.81 4.49
CA LEU A 284 2.72 14.41 4.68
C LEU A 284 3.58 14.17 5.93
N SER A 285 4.65 14.97 6.12
CA SER A 285 5.55 14.83 7.27
C SER A 285 4.85 15.15 8.61
N GLU A 286 3.99 16.16 8.64
CA GLU A 286 3.19 16.49 9.82
C GLU A 286 2.25 15.33 10.19
N SER A 287 1.58 14.73 9.21
CA SER A 287 0.71 13.57 9.45
C SER A 287 1.46 12.41 10.10
N VAL A 288 2.70 12.13 9.64
CA VAL A 288 3.54 11.10 10.25
C VAL A 288 3.92 11.48 11.67
N ARG A 289 4.33 12.73 11.90
CA ARG A 289 4.71 13.22 13.23
C ARG A 289 3.57 13.09 14.23
N MET A 290 2.36 13.48 13.86
CA MET A 290 1.22 13.43 14.77
C MET A 290 0.85 11.98 15.11
N SER A 291 0.85 11.07 14.12
CA SER A 291 0.58 9.65 14.37
C SER A 291 1.66 8.97 15.20
N LEU A 292 2.93 9.34 15.03
CA LEU A 292 4.02 8.83 15.90
C LEU A 292 3.94 9.41 17.31
N ASN A 293 3.53 10.67 17.49
CA ASN A 293 3.28 11.23 18.82
C ASN A 293 2.13 10.50 19.53
N MET A 294 1.05 10.18 18.81
CA MET A 294 -0.05 9.36 19.30
C MET A 294 0.43 7.96 19.75
N LEU A 295 1.31 7.32 18.98
CA LEU A 295 1.92 6.04 19.38
C LEU A 295 2.84 6.20 20.60
N ASN A 296 3.70 7.22 20.60
CA ASN A 296 4.62 7.48 21.71
C ASN A 296 3.85 7.71 23.02
N SER A 297 2.68 8.34 22.95
CA SER A 297 1.81 8.57 24.10
C SER A 297 1.36 7.25 24.75
N VAL A 298 1.01 6.25 23.93
CA VAL A 298 0.67 4.90 24.39
C VAL A 298 1.89 4.18 24.98
N GLN A 299 3.04 4.26 24.31
CA GLN A 299 4.25 3.57 24.76
C GLN A 299 4.81 4.09 26.09
N HIS A 300 4.67 5.39 26.34
CA HIS A 300 5.20 6.06 27.52
C HIS A 300 4.13 6.42 28.56
N LYS A 301 2.86 6.06 28.31
CA LYS A 301 1.70 6.40 29.15
C LYS A 301 1.61 7.91 29.45
N SER A 302 1.86 8.73 28.43
CA SER A 302 1.79 10.18 28.52
C SER A 302 0.55 10.70 27.79
N ALA A 303 -0.04 11.79 28.28
CA ALA A 303 -1.17 12.42 27.61
C ALA A 303 -0.75 13.06 26.26
N PHE A 304 -1.58 12.90 25.24
CA PHE A 304 -1.42 13.53 23.92
C PHE A 304 -2.78 13.90 23.33
N LYS A 305 -3.14 15.18 23.39
CA LYS A 305 -4.49 15.64 23.04
C LYS A 305 -4.74 15.60 21.52
N LEU A 306 -5.67 14.77 21.07
CA LEU A 306 -6.12 14.70 19.67
C LEU A 306 -7.31 15.61 19.34
N SER A 307 -8.00 16.17 20.35
CA SER A 307 -9.26 16.91 20.16
C SER A 307 -9.16 18.21 19.33
N GLY A 308 -7.96 18.64 18.95
CA GLY A 308 -7.75 19.81 18.07
C GLY A 308 -7.69 19.47 16.59
N PHE A 309 -7.74 18.19 16.23
CA PHE A 309 -7.63 17.70 14.86
C PHE A 309 -8.98 17.18 14.38
N GLN A 310 -9.24 17.34 13.08
CA GLN A 310 -10.19 16.46 12.41
C GLN A 310 -9.58 15.06 12.36
N LEU A 311 -10.33 14.05 12.79
CA LEU A 311 -9.88 12.66 12.85
C LEU A 311 -10.62 11.82 11.82
N LEU A 312 -9.90 10.92 11.16
CA LEU A 312 -10.48 9.92 10.25
C LEU A 312 -10.22 8.51 10.74
N SER A 313 -11.14 7.62 10.40
CA SER A 313 -10.91 6.17 10.46
C SER A 313 -10.17 5.67 9.22
N VAL A 314 -9.62 4.45 9.28
CA VAL A 314 -9.00 3.82 8.09
C VAL A 314 -10.02 3.65 6.97
N GLU A 315 -11.26 3.33 7.32
CA GLU A 315 -12.36 3.25 6.36
C GLU A 315 -12.60 4.58 5.64
N GLU A 316 -12.73 5.67 6.39
CA GLU A 316 -12.92 7.01 5.83
C GLU A 316 -11.73 7.46 4.98
N MET A 317 -10.50 7.20 5.45
CA MET A 317 -9.28 7.48 4.67
C MET A 317 -9.32 6.81 3.29
N LEU A 318 -9.89 5.60 3.18
CA LEU A 318 -9.99 4.88 1.91
C LEU A 318 -11.15 5.35 1.04
N THR A 319 -12.19 5.89 1.64
CA THR A 319 -13.30 6.57 0.93
C THR A 319 -12.82 7.89 0.33
N TYR A 320 -12.08 8.69 1.10
CA TYR A 320 -11.61 10.02 0.69
C TYR A 320 -10.25 10.04 0.00
N LYS A 321 -9.64 8.89 -0.30
CA LYS A 321 -8.27 8.82 -0.86
C LYS A 321 -8.12 9.63 -2.17
N ASP A 322 -7.04 10.40 -2.27
CA ASP A 322 -6.60 11.04 -3.51
C ASP A 322 -5.49 10.22 -4.16
N VAL A 323 -5.89 9.39 -5.12
CA VAL A 323 -4.96 8.49 -5.81
C VAL A 323 -3.99 9.25 -6.71
N GLU A 324 -4.43 10.34 -7.33
CA GLU A 324 -3.62 11.10 -8.27
C GLU A 324 -2.43 11.72 -7.53
N ASP A 325 -2.68 12.32 -6.36
CA ASP A 325 -1.63 12.85 -5.49
C ASP A 325 -0.66 11.76 -5.00
N MET A 326 -1.19 10.63 -4.54
CA MET A 326 -0.36 9.49 -4.12
C MET A 326 0.54 8.98 -5.27
N LEU A 327 0.03 8.96 -6.50
CA LEU A 327 0.79 8.58 -7.69
C LEU A 327 1.81 9.65 -8.08
N LYS A 328 1.50 10.94 -7.94
CA LYS A 328 2.45 12.05 -8.13
C LYS A 328 3.64 11.90 -7.17
N PHE A 329 3.39 11.62 -5.90
CA PHE A 329 4.46 11.38 -4.91
C PHE A 329 5.36 10.20 -5.31
N ARG A 330 4.77 9.06 -5.72
CA ARG A 330 5.55 7.91 -6.22
C ARG A 330 6.36 8.23 -7.47
N LYS A 331 5.81 9.02 -8.40
CA LYS A 331 6.50 9.46 -9.63
C LYS A 331 7.70 10.36 -9.28
N GLN A 332 7.56 11.28 -8.33
CA GLN A 332 8.65 12.13 -7.85
C GLN A 332 9.80 11.28 -7.27
N ILE A 333 9.51 10.37 -6.34
CA ILE A 333 10.52 9.47 -5.76
C ILE A 333 11.24 8.68 -6.86
N TYR A 334 10.48 8.10 -7.80
CA TYR A 334 11.07 7.33 -8.89
C TYR A 334 12.01 8.18 -9.77
N GLY A 335 11.59 9.38 -10.16
CA GLY A 335 12.40 10.27 -10.99
C GLY A 335 13.73 10.61 -10.32
N GLU A 336 13.71 10.89 -9.02
CA GLU A 336 14.91 11.17 -8.26
C GLU A 336 15.85 9.97 -8.12
N ILE A 337 15.30 8.77 -7.90
CA ILE A 337 16.09 7.52 -7.88
C ILE A 337 16.80 7.30 -9.22
N CYS A 338 16.11 7.55 -10.34
CA CYS A 338 16.73 7.47 -11.68
C CYS A 338 17.87 8.48 -11.84
N LEU A 339 17.66 9.74 -11.46
CA LEU A 339 18.70 10.78 -11.52
C LEU A 339 19.91 10.46 -10.64
N GLN A 340 19.71 9.86 -9.47
CA GLN A 340 20.80 9.44 -8.59
C GLN A 340 21.64 8.31 -9.22
N LYS A 341 20.99 7.35 -9.89
CA LYS A 341 21.67 6.26 -10.61
C LYS A 341 22.49 6.76 -11.78
N GLU A 342 21.95 7.67 -12.59
CA GLU A 342 22.70 8.29 -13.68
C GLU A 342 23.95 8.98 -13.15
N LYS A 343 23.83 9.78 -12.08
CA LYS A 343 24.99 10.45 -11.45
C LYS A 343 26.03 9.47 -10.90
N SER A 344 25.63 8.31 -10.37
CA SER A 344 26.59 7.29 -9.93
C SER A 344 27.29 6.60 -11.09
N ASP A 345 26.58 6.29 -12.16
CA ASP A 345 27.12 5.62 -13.34
C ASP A 345 28.12 6.52 -14.08
N TYR A 346 27.84 7.82 -14.19
CA TYR A 346 28.80 8.81 -14.72
C TYR A 346 30.08 8.92 -13.89
N ARG A 347 30.00 8.82 -12.56
CA ARG A 347 31.18 8.86 -11.68
C ARG A 347 32.04 7.59 -11.79
N MET A 348 31.42 6.44 -12.05
CA MET A 348 32.12 5.15 -12.19
C MET A 348 32.77 4.97 -13.57
N ASN A 349 32.19 5.56 -14.62
CA ASN A 349 32.73 5.48 -15.99
C ASN A 349 33.69 6.63 -16.36
N GLY A 350 33.83 7.64 -15.48
CA GLY A 350 34.72 8.79 -15.66
C GLY A 350 36.06 8.70 -14.92
N THR A 351 36.34 7.55 -14.30
CA THR A 351 37.62 7.16 -13.67
C THR A 351 38.14 5.92 -14.35
#